data_AF-A0A9X3YKP9-F1
#
_entry.id   AF-A0A9X3YKP9-F1
#
_cell.length_a   1.000
_cell.length_b   1.000
_cell.length_c   1.000
_cell.angle_alpha   90.00
_cell.angle_beta   90.00
_cell.angle_gamma   90.00
#
_symmetry.space_group_name_H-M   'P 1'
#
loop_
_entity.id
_entity.type
_entity.pdbx_description
1 polymer ?
#
loop_
_entity_poly.entity_id
_entity_poly.type
_entity_poly.pdbx_seq_one_letter_code
_entity_poly.pdbx_strand_id
1 'polypeptide(L)'
;MNLFGKVAFAALALAPIGATNAAMSLNPRGLGQVLLYPFYSAYNSGSLSTLVTLVNTSDRAKVVQLTFREGAEGAETLTLRLFLGPRDAWNGTAFGLPVFPVDGPNLIANDRGCAVPVTVADVRVLPDGRRYWVFSRVNAVDPPGWDQGRVGTGAIEAIELGEIKAGSALETAVTSQGAGVPSCAGVDTADLAASLDAPGGKLYGSFALVNAATGRVTSGAATAIDGFSVVPLGDRPLADLSHGRTSANANDPVEASVDANGRRFSVKYPRDRAIDAVSAVLMTDAVHGDFVVDPSAGAKTDWVLAMPTRRFYVAGANNDNGVAREPFAARAHSAMWRRQPCSYYDADVRDRDQHAIAPRTTYLVRPSLPPRPEAVDPNILFEPYPARGTRALCNAVEVVAFSRYHDVPDTYRGSAVIPYKWVFELIDERETATGGTTRLRLGLPDPTPSGTSGTTPAVLPAGVEGPALRGLPMIGFAATLYVNTNGPNGATFEYTSTEPLRTEVACATNAGATIACP
;
A
#
# COMPACT_ATOMS: atom_id res chain seq x y z
N MET A 1 64.09 -42.51 30.58
CA MET A 1 63.29 -42.49 29.33
C MET A 1 61.84 -42.33 29.76
N ASN A 2 61.36 -41.09 29.95
CA ASN A 2 60.54 -40.31 28.99
C ASN A 2 59.31 -41.14 28.55
N LEU A 3 58.05 -40.74 28.78
CA LEU A 3 57.48 -39.46 28.40
C LEU A 3 56.08 -39.29 29.06
N PHE A 4 55.83 -38.15 29.70
CA PHE A 4 54.46 -37.70 30.03
C PHE A 4 53.73 -37.32 28.72
N GLY A 5 52.67 -38.05 28.36
CA GLY A 5 51.80 -37.71 27.24
C GLY A 5 50.86 -36.56 27.59
N LYS A 6 51.16 -35.37 27.06
CA LYS A 6 50.30 -34.18 27.16
C LYS A 6 49.01 -34.40 26.38
N VAL A 7 47.87 -34.35 27.06
CA VAL A 7 46.55 -34.19 26.42
C VAL A 7 46.44 -32.74 25.95
N ALA A 8 46.50 -32.51 24.64
CA ALA A 8 46.26 -31.21 24.04
C ALA A 8 44.73 -31.02 23.88
N PHE A 9 44.15 -30.10 24.64
CA PHE A 9 42.82 -29.56 24.35
C PHE A 9 42.92 -28.72 23.07
N ALA A 10 42.37 -29.21 21.98
CA ALA A 10 42.14 -28.39 20.79
C ALA A 10 41.01 -27.40 21.10
N ALA A 11 41.37 -26.15 21.35
CA ALA A 11 40.41 -25.05 21.34
C ALA A 11 39.87 -24.91 19.91
N LEU A 12 38.64 -25.34 19.70
CA LEU A 12 37.91 -25.08 18.46
C LEU A 12 37.66 -23.57 18.42
N ALA A 13 38.47 -22.85 17.65
CA ALA A 13 38.21 -21.46 17.34
C ALA A 13 36.86 -21.40 16.59
N LEU A 14 35.81 -20.93 17.26
CA LEU A 14 34.60 -20.50 16.57
C LEU A 14 35.02 -19.37 15.64
N ALA A 15 35.03 -19.64 14.33
CA ALA A 15 35.02 -18.57 13.34
C ALA A 15 33.79 -17.68 13.63
N PRO A 16 33.92 -16.35 13.58
CA PRO A 16 32.76 -15.49 13.68
C PRO A 16 31.80 -15.91 12.57
N ILE A 17 30.57 -16.25 12.95
CA ILE A 17 29.46 -16.47 12.02
C ILE A 17 29.41 -15.22 11.15
N GLY A 18 29.73 -15.36 9.87
CA GLY A 18 29.70 -14.26 8.91
C GLY A 18 28.34 -13.57 8.94
N ALA A 19 28.33 -12.27 8.68
CA ALA A 19 27.11 -11.48 8.59
C ALA A 19 26.05 -12.25 7.79
N THR A 20 24.93 -12.59 8.41
CA THR A 20 23.77 -13.14 7.72
C THR A 20 23.19 -11.99 6.89
N ASN A 21 23.60 -11.88 5.62
CA ASN A 21 22.89 -11.01 4.68
C ASN A 21 21.48 -11.62 4.51
N ALA A 22 20.47 -10.94 5.05
CA ALA A 22 19.08 -11.29 4.80
C ALA A 22 18.67 -10.64 3.48
N ALA A 23 17.98 -11.32 2.58
CA ALA A 23 17.42 -10.67 1.39
C ALA A 23 15.97 -10.26 1.68
N MET A 24 15.58 -9.05 1.26
CA MET A 24 14.18 -8.66 1.27
C MET A 24 13.38 -9.63 0.40
N SER A 25 12.21 -10.09 0.86
CA SER A 25 11.36 -10.96 0.05
C SER A 25 9.89 -10.81 0.40
N LEU A 26 9.02 -11.05 -0.58
CA LEU A 26 7.60 -11.27 -0.28
C LEU A 26 7.44 -12.60 0.44
N ASN A 27 6.78 -12.59 1.59
CA ASN A 27 6.49 -13.80 2.34
C ASN A 27 5.07 -14.30 2.03
N PRO A 28 4.89 -15.43 1.30
CA PRO A 28 3.57 -15.96 0.96
C PRO A 28 2.75 -16.40 2.18
N ARG A 29 3.38 -16.59 3.35
CA ARG A 29 2.69 -16.88 4.61
C ARG A 29 2.16 -15.62 5.32
N GLY A 30 2.41 -14.43 4.78
CA GLY A 30 1.92 -13.16 5.31
C GLY A 30 2.67 -12.68 6.56
N LEU A 31 3.85 -13.25 6.87
CA LEU A 31 4.68 -12.85 8.01
C LEU A 31 5.86 -11.99 7.56
N GLY A 32 6.07 -10.83 8.16
CA GLY A 32 7.18 -9.97 7.77
C GLY A 32 7.52 -8.91 8.79
N GLN A 33 8.44 -8.04 8.41
CA GLN A 33 8.83 -6.83 9.14
C GLN A 33 8.10 -5.59 8.60
N VAL A 34 7.67 -5.62 7.34
CA VAL A 34 6.83 -4.59 6.72
C VAL A 34 5.53 -5.21 6.25
N LEU A 35 4.41 -4.53 6.52
CA LEU A 35 3.08 -4.90 6.05
C LEU A 35 2.50 -3.77 5.20
N LEU A 36 2.07 -4.10 3.98
CA LEU A 36 1.49 -3.18 3.03
C LEU A 36 0.01 -3.53 2.84
N TYR A 37 -0.87 -2.65 3.31
CA TYR A 37 -2.32 -2.79 3.13
C TYR A 37 -2.70 -2.02 1.86
N PRO A 38 -3.26 -2.70 0.85
CA PRO A 38 -3.46 -2.11 -0.47
C PRO A 38 -4.53 -1.01 -0.47
N PHE A 39 -5.43 -1.00 0.52
CA PHE A 39 -6.53 -0.07 0.55
C PHE A 39 -7.03 0.23 1.97
N TYR A 40 -7.40 1.49 2.20
CA TYR A 40 -8.35 1.89 3.24
C TYR A 40 -9.33 2.91 2.67
N SER A 41 -10.50 2.95 3.28
CA SER A 41 -11.44 4.06 3.20
C SER A 41 -11.92 4.46 4.59
N ALA A 42 -11.82 5.75 4.86
CA ALA A 42 -12.38 6.44 6.01
C ALA A 42 -13.42 7.47 5.53
N TYR A 43 -14.08 7.16 4.42
CA TYR A 43 -15.04 8.04 3.77
C TYR A 43 -16.46 7.87 4.32
N ASN A 44 -17.20 8.96 4.47
CA ASN A 44 -18.56 8.95 5.02
C ASN A 44 -19.67 8.71 3.97
N SER A 45 -19.36 8.11 2.81
CA SER A 45 -20.42 7.72 1.86
C SER A 45 -21.08 6.41 2.32
N GLY A 46 -22.09 6.51 3.19
CA GLY A 46 -22.95 5.38 3.54
C GLY A 46 -22.37 4.43 4.59
N SER A 47 -21.82 4.95 5.68
CA SER A 47 -21.36 4.15 6.83
C SER A 47 -20.21 3.17 6.54
N LEU A 48 -19.35 3.51 5.56
CA LEU A 48 -18.15 2.73 5.27
C LEU A 48 -17.04 3.06 6.27
N SER A 49 -16.40 2.02 6.79
CA SER A 49 -15.22 2.12 7.65
C SER A 49 -14.21 1.04 7.28
N THR A 50 -12.94 1.26 7.61
CA THR A 50 -11.90 0.24 7.47
C THR A 50 -11.46 -0.22 8.84
N LEU A 51 -11.71 -1.47 9.19
CA LEU A 51 -11.06 -2.13 10.31
C LEU A 51 -9.65 -2.54 9.87
N VAL A 52 -8.67 -2.27 10.71
CA VAL A 52 -7.25 -2.58 10.47
C VAL A 52 -6.78 -3.38 11.67
N THR A 53 -6.21 -4.55 11.41
CA THR A 53 -5.65 -5.44 12.43
C THR A 53 -4.19 -5.69 12.12
N LEU A 54 -3.36 -5.59 13.15
CA LEU A 54 -1.93 -5.89 13.08
C LEU A 54 -1.57 -6.79 14.27
N VAL A 55 -0.94 -7.92 13.99
CA VAL A 55 -0.65 -8.95 15.00
C VAL A 55 0.84 -9.23 15.06
N ASN A 56 1.38 -9.20 16.28
CA ASN A 56 2.69 -9.73 16.60
C ASN A 56 2.55 -11.19 17.03
N THR A 57 3.14 -12.13 16.28
CA THR A 57 3.12 -13.55 16.65
C THR A 57 4.36 -14.02 17.40
N SER A 58 5.36 -13.14 17.56
CA SER A 58 6.58 -13.49 18.28
C SER A 58 6.39 -13.44 19.80
N ASP A 59 7.37 -14.00 20.50
CA ASP A 59 7.54 -13.94 21.95
C ASP A 59 8.27 -12.67 22.43
N ARG A 60 8.55 -11.73 21.52
CA ARG A 60 9.24 -10.46 21.81
C ARG A 60 8.27 -9.31 21.61
N ALA A 61 8.27 -8.35 22.53
CA ALA A 61 7.54 -7.10 22.34
C ALA A 61 8.16 -6.30 21.19
N LYS A 62 7.36 -5.52 20.46
CA LYS A 62 7.78 -4.80 19.24
C LYS A 62 7.27 -3.38 19.21
N VAL A 63 8.01 -2.51 18.55
CA VAL A 63 7.50 -1.19 18.13
C VAL A 63 7.27 -1.21 16.63
N VAL A 64 6.06 -0.84 16.22
CA VAL A 64 5.65 -0.81 14.82
C VAL A 64 5.13 0.58 14.48
N GLN A 65 5.68 1.21 13.45
CA GLN A 65 5.15 2.45 12.91
C GLN A 65 4.04 2.13 11.92
N LEU A 66 2.81 2.55 12.19
CA LEU A 66 1.65 2.45 11.31
C LEU A 66 1.38 3.81 10.65
N THR A 67 1.50 3.88 9.33
CA THR A 67 1.34 5.09 8.55
C THR A 67 0.21 4.93 7.54
N PHE A 68 -0.80 5.80 7.62
CA PHE A 68 -1.82 5.97 6.60
C PHE A 68 -1.33 6.95 5.54
N ARG A 69 -1.55 6.59 4.27
CA ARG A 69 -1.13 7.37 3.12
C ARG A 69 -2.26 7.59 2.15
N GLU A 70 -2.44 8.84 1.71
CA GLU A 70 -3.48 9.16 0.74
C GLU A 70 -3.21 8.55 -0.64
N GLY A 71 -4.28 8.24 -1.37
CA GLY A 71 -4.18 7.45 -2.59
C GLY A 71 -3.71 8.17 -3.84
N ALA A 72 -3.63 9.50 -3.89
CA ALA A 72 -3.18 10.23 -5.09
C ALA A 72 -1.65 10.26 -5.21
N GLU A 73 -0.94 10.77 -4.21
CA GLU A 73 0.52 10.94 -4.22
C GLU A 73 1.23 9.94 -3.28
N GLY A 74 0.50 9.23 -2.43
CA GLY A 74 1.09 8.38 -1.39
C GLY A 74 1.62 9.20 -0.20
N ALA A 75 1.14 10.43 -0.03
CA ALA A 75 1.58 11.29 1.05
C ALA A 75 1.08 10.82 2.41
N GLU A 76 1.88 11.02 3.45
CA GLU A 76 1.51 10.71 4.82
C GLU A 76 0.34 11.58 5.29
N THR A 77 -0.63 10.95 5.96
CA THR A 77 -1.81 11.62 6.53
C THR A 77 -2.00 11.40 8.03
N LEU A 78 -1.48 10.29 8.54
CA LEU A 78 -1.49 9.95 9.96
C LEU A 78 -0.46 8.86 10.22
N THR A 79 0.43 9.09 11.19
CA THR A 79 1.39 8.07 11.65
C THR A 79 1.28 7.85 13.15
N LEU A 80 1.14 6.58 13.55
CA LEU A 80 1.18 6.11 14.94
C LEU A 80 2.39 5.20 15.15
N ARG A 81 2.94 5.19 16.37
CA ARG A 81 3.77 4.10 16.89
C ARG A 81 2.91 3.22 17.76
N LEU A 82 2.80 1.96 17.36
CA LEU A 82 2.15 0.89 18.10
C LEU A 82 3.21 0.13 18.88
N PHE A 83 2.96 -0.08 20.17
CA PHE A 83 3.81 -0.92 21.00
C PHE A 83 3.03 -2.19 21.32
N LEU A 84 3.48 -3.28 20.73
CA LEU A 84 2.81 -4.58 20.79
C LEU A 84 3.55 -5.44 21.79
N GLY A 85 2.83 -5.99 22.76
CA GLY A 85 3.39 -7.02 23.63
C GLY A 85 3.76 -8.29 22.86
N PRO A 86 4.37 -9.28 23.55
CA PRO A 86 4.52 -10.63 23.00
C PRO A 86 3.14 -11.21 22.67
N ARG A 87 2.98 -11.81 21.49
CA ARG A 87 1.73 -12.45 21.03
C ARG A 87 0.49 -11.54 21.09
N ASP A 88 0.70 -10.26 20.85
CA ASP A 88 -0.32 -9.21 20.98
C ASP A 88 -0.90 -8.80 19.62
N ALA A 89 -2.08 -8.18 19.64
CA ALA A 89 -2.78 -7.68 18.47
C ALA A 89 -3.34 -6.28 18.71
N TRP A 90 -3.07 -5.37 17.75
CA TRP A 90 -3.67 -4.06 17.70
C TRP A 90 -4.79 -4.01 16.66
N ASN A 91 -5.87 -3.31 16.98
CA ASN A 91 -7.06 -3.12 16.16
C ASN A 91 -7.46 -1.65 16.13
N GLY A 92 -7.57 -1.08 14.93
CA GLY A 92 -8.09 0.27 14.71
C GLY A 92 -9.23 0.29 13.70
N THR A 93 -10.03 1.35 13.73
CA THR A 93 -11.03 1.64 12.70
C THR A 93 -10.79 3.01 12.11
N ALA A 94 -10.57 3.06 10.80
CA ALA A 94 -10.57 4.29 10.02
C ALA A 94 -12.02 4.59 9.56
N PHE A 95 -12.54 5.79 9.85
CA PHE A 95 -13.96 6.12 9.66
C PHE A 95 -14.16 7.61 9.37
N GLY A 96 -15.29 7.95 8.76
CA GLY A 96 -15.74 9.34 8.55
C GLY A 96 -16.82 9.75 9.54
N LEU A 97 -16.89 11.04 9.89
CA LEU A 97 -17.96 11.64 10.69
C LEU A 97 -18.89 12.52 9.83
N PRO A 98 -20.18 12.70 10.23
CA PRO A 98 -21.20 13.40 9.42
C PRO A 98 -21.47 14.89 9.72
N VAL A 99 -20.75 15.60 10.61
CA VAL A 99 -21.16 16.95 11.07
C VAL A 99 -20.16 18.07 10.80
N PHE A 100 -20.46 18.89 9.78
CA PHE A 100 -19.76 20.14 9.45
C PHE A 100 -19.72 21.09 10.66
N PRO A 101 -18.64 21.88 10.90
CA PRO A 101 -17.64 22.35 9.93
C PRO A 101 -16.22 21.77 10.10
N VAL A 102 -16.04 20.71 10.88
CA VAL A 102 -14.72 20.09 11.14
C VAL A 102 -14.80 18.56 11.03
N ASP A 103 -15.32 18.09 9.90
CA ASP A 103 -15.32 16.66 9.54
C ASP A 103 -14.07 16.28 8.75
N GLY A 104 -13.74 15.00 8.73
CA GLY A 104 -12.60 14.47 7.99
C GLY A 104 -12.46 12.97 8.26
N PRO A 105 -11.50 12.30 7.63
CA PRO A 105 -11.19 10.92 7.95
C PRO A 105 -10.53 10.85 9.33
N ASN A 106 -10.91 9.84 10.11
CA ASN A 106 -10.49 9.68 11.50
C ASN A 106 -10.02 8.25 11.73
N LEU A 107 -9.17 8.06 12.74
CA LEU A 107 -8.75 6.75 13.24
C LEU A 107 -9.13 6.65 14.71
N ILE A 108 -9.76 5.55 15.07
CA ILE A 108 -10.01 5.19 16.47
C ILE A 108 -9.31 3.88 16.79
N ALA A 109 -8.60 3.80 17.92
CA ALA A 109 -8.12 2.53 18.45
C ALA A 109 -9.29 1.80 19.11
N ASN A 110 -9.40 0.50 18.86
CA ASN A 110 -10.40 -0.38 19.45
C ASN A 110 -9.82 -1.29 20.54
N ASP A 111 -8.50 -1.35 20.66
CA ASP A 111 -7.80 -2.02 21.75
C ASP A 111 -7.32 -1.05 22.83
N ARG A 112 -6.76 -1.61 23.90
CA ARG A 112 -6.15 -0.89 25.02
C ARG A 112 -4.62 -0.98 25.01
N GLY A 113 -4.05 -1.41 23.89
CA GLY A 113 -2.62 -1.40 23.62
C GLY A 113 -2.09 0.02 23.51
N CYS A 114 -0.77 0.15 23.60
CA CYS A 114 -0.15 1.47 23.60
C CYS A 114 0.02 1.97 22.16
N ALA A 115 -0.65 3.07 21.83
CA ALA A 115 -0.54 3.75 20.55
C ALA A 115 -0.22 5.24 20.76
N VAL A 116 0.86 5.70 20.14
CA VAL A 116 1.36 7.08 20.27
C VAL A 116 1.37 7.76 18.91
N PRO A 117 0.69 8.91 18.71
CA PRO A 117 0.79 9.65 17.46
C PRO A 117 2.20 10.23 17.28
N VAL A 118 2.79 10.06 16.09
CA VAL A 118 4.11 10.62 15.72
C VAL A 118 3.95 11.94 14.99
N THR A 119 3.02 11.99 14.04
CA THR A 119 2.62 13.21 13.34
C THR A 119 1.56 13.95 14.16
N VAL A 120 1.49 15.27 14.03
CA VAL A 120 0.45 16.07 14.67
C VAL A 120 -0.91 15.59 14.17
N ALA A 121 -1.60 14.85 15.03
CA ALA A 121 -2.98 14.48 14.84
C ALA A 121 -3.77 15.16 15.94
N ASP A 122 -4.77 15.97 15.54
CA ASP A 122 -5.73 16.49 16.49
C ASP A 122 -6.42 15.30 17.16
N VAL A 123 -6.17 15.12 18.47
CA VAL A 123 -6.86 14.12 19.27
C VAL A 123 -8.19 14.70 19.70
N ARG A 124 -9.28 14.03 19.33
CA ARG A 124 -10.64 14.43 19.65
C ARG A 124 -11.37 13.31 20.39
N VAL A 125 -12.55 13.62 20.91
CA VAL A 125 -13.35 12.70 21.74
C VAL A 125 -14.74 12.56 21.14
N LEU A 126 -15.18 11.31 20.93
CA LEU A 126 -16.56 10.99 20.55
C LEU A 126 -17.52 11.25 21.72
N PRO A 127 -18.83 11.40 21.47
CA PRO A 127 -19.82 11.55 22.55
C PRO A 127 -19.81 10.44 23.61
N ASP A 128 -19.33 9.24 23.24
CA ASP A 128 -19.19 8.08 24.12
C ASP A 128 -17.87 8.08 24.95
N GLY A 129 -17.05 9.13 24.83
CA GLY A 129 -15.80 9.31 25.57
C GLY A 129 -14.57 8.68 24.91
N ARG A 130 -14.71 7.97 23.78
CA ARG A 130 -13.55 7.37 23.10
C ARG A 130 -12.76 8.42 22.33
N ARG A 131 -11.43 8.32 22.37
CA ARG A 131 -10.52 9.22 21.66
C ARG A 131 -10.27 8.76 20.23
N TYR A 132 -10.18 9.69 19.29
CA TYR A 132 -9.81 9.44 17.89
C TYR A 132 -8.81 10.47 17.39
N TRP A 133 -8.05 10.10 16.36
CA TRP A 133 -7.07 10.93 15.67
C TRP A 133 -7.63 11.38 14.33
N VAL A 134 -7.49 12.67 14.02
CA VAL A 134 -7.89 13.23 12.73
C VAL A 134 -6.75 13.08 11.73
N PHE A 135 -7.07 12.65 10.51
CA PHE A 135 -6.12 12.61 9.39
C PHE A 135 -5.89 14.03 8.88
N SER A 136 -4.63 14.41 8.65
CA SER A 136 -4.30 15.73 8.11
C SER A 136 -3.08 15.68 7.19
N ARG A 137 -2.98 16.63 6.27
CA ARG A 137 -1.78 16.81 5.44
C ARG A 137 -1.14 18.14 5.82
N VAL A 138 0.02 18.10 6.47
CA VAL A 138 0.62 19.28 7.14
C VAL A 138 1.12 20.36 6.16
N ASN A 139 1.23 20.07 4.85
CA ASN A 139 1.98 20.92 3.91
C ASN A 139 1.27 21.23 2.56
N ALA A 140 -0.05 21.06 2.44
CA ALA A 140 -0.72 21.36 1.19
C ALA A 140 -1.37 22.76 1.20
N VAL A 141 -0.96 23.62 0.27
CA VAL A 141 -1.69 24.85 -0.13
C VAL A 141 -2.89 24.43 -0.99
N ASP A 142 -3.74 23.56 -0.45
CA ASP A 142 -4.95 23.14 -1.14
C ASP A 142 -6.12 24.00 -0.65
N PRO A 143 -7.00 24.47 -1.55
CA PRO A 143 -8.15 25.26 -1.15
C PRO A 143 -9.00 24.50 -0.13
N PRO A 144 -9.59 25.19 0.87
CA PRO A 144 -10.47 24.57 1.85
C PRO A 144 -11.53 23.67 1.19
N GLY A 145 -11.60 22.40 1.60
CA GLY A 145 -12.58 21.41 1.10
C GLY A 145 -12.05 20.40 0.08
N TRP A 146 -10.87 20.59 -0.50
CA TRP A 146 -10.26 19.61 -1.44
C TRP A 146 -9.52 18.46 -0.74
N ASP A 147 -9.08 18.67 0.52
CA ASP A 147 -8.20 17.72 1.22
C ASP A 147 -8.91 16.46 1.73
N GLN A 148 -10.16 16.55 2.19
CA GLN A 148 -10.83 15.43 2.87
C GLN A 148 -11.15 14.26 1.95
N GLY A 149 -11.56 14.55 0.71
CA GLY A 149 -11.76 13.52 -0.32
C GLY A 149 -10.45 12.83 -0.70
N ARG A 150 -9.28 13.45 -0.49
CA ARG A 150 -7.98 12.88 -0.79
C ARG A 150 -7.43 12.08 0.39
N VAL A 151 -7.45 12.63 1.60
CA VAL A 151 -6.91 11.96 2.80
C VAL A 151 -7.81 10.82 3.33
N GLY A 152 -9.05 10.73 2.85
CA GLY A 152 -10.02 9.73 3.29
C GLY A 152 -9.86 8.35 2.68
N THR A 153 -8.94 8.17 1.74
CA THR A 153 -8.77 6.90 1.03
C THR A 153 -7.33 6.76 0.56
N GLY A 154 -6.78 5.55 0.57
CA GLY A 154 -5.42 5.30 0.12
C GLY A 154 -4.89 3.96 0.61
N ALA A 155 -3.64 3.91 1.04
CA ALA A 155 -2.97 2.68 1.49
C ALA A 155 -2.44 2.84 2.93
N ILE A 156 -2.09 1.72 3.57
CA ILE A 156 -1.49 1.70 4.91
C ILE A 156 -0.16 0.97 4.84
N GLU A 157 0.85 1.50 5.53
CA GLU A 157 2.15 0.87 5.71
C GLU A 157 2.38 0.64 7.20
N ALA A 158 2.77 -0.58 7.57
CA ALA A 158 3.28 -0.85 8.90
C ALA A 158 4.75 -1.30 8.80
N ILE A 159 5.64 -0.66 9.54
CA ILE A 159 7.08 -0.96 9.54
C ILE A 159 7.51 -1.28 10.97
N GLU A 160 8.04 -2.47 11.20
CA GLU A 160 8.68 -2.84 12.46
C GLU A 160 9.95 -2.00 12.65
N LEU A 161 9.98 -1.18 13.70
CA LEU A 161 11.15 -0.39 14.05
C LEU A 161 12.21 -1.24 14.77
N GLY A 162 11.78 -2.28 15.46
CA GLY A 162 12.64 -3.20 16.18
C GLY A 162 11.88 -3.99 17.25
N GLU A 163 12.55 -5.00 17.77
CA GLU A 163 12.10 -5.72 18.96
C GLU A 163 12.53 -4.92 20.20
N ILE A 164 11.63 -4.80 21.18
CA ILE A 164 11.96 -4.16 22.45
C ILE A 164 12.93 -5.08 23.20
N LYS A 165 13.98 -4.47 23.77
CA LYS A 165 14.98 -5.19 24.57
C LYS A 165 14.32 -5.93 25.73
N ALA A 166 14.59 -7.23 25.82
CA ALA A 166 14.03 -8.08 26.85
C ALA A 166 14.50 -7.63 28.25
N GLY A 167 13.60 -7.67 29.24
CA GLY A 167 13.81 -7.21 30.61
C GLY A 167 13.84 -5.69 30.79
N SER A 168 13.59 -4.91 29.74
CA SER A 168 13.58 -3.44 29.84
C SER A 168 12.32 -2.90 30.52
N ALA A 169 12.41 -1.67 31.04
CA ALA A 169 11.25 -0.95 31.54
C ALA A 169 10.18 -0.74 30.45
N LEU A 170 10.61 -0.53 29.20
CA LEU A 170 9.71 -0.39 28.07
C LEU A 170 8.95 -1.70 27.78
N GLU A 171 9.63 -2.86 27.80
CA GLU A 171 8.95 -4.16 27.64
C GLU A 171 7.91 -4.39 28.75
N THR A 172 8.25 -4.01 29.98
CA THR A 172 7.37 -4.12 31.14
C THR A 172 6.13 -3.23 30.99
N ALA A 173 6.25 -2.05 30.38
CA ALA A 173 5.15 -1.11 30.19
C ALA A 173 4.15 -1.55 29.11
N VAL A 174 4.62 -2.28 28.09
CA VAL A 174 3.83 -2.71 26.93
C VAL A 174 3.32 -4.14 27.05
N THR A 175 3.81 -4.91 28.02
CA THR A 175 3.34 -6.26 28.31
C THR A 175 2.22 -6.20 29.34
N SER A 176 1.08 -6.85 29.07
CA SER A 176 -0.04 -6.88 30.02
C SER A 176 0.33 -7.62 31.31
N GLN A 177 0.17 -6.98 32.48
CA GLN A 177 0.50 -7.58 33.78
C GLN A 177 -0.71 -8.30 34.42
N GLY A 178 -1.26 -9.30 33.75
CA GLY A 178 -2.31 -10.17 34.30
C GLY A 178 -3.75 -9.63 34.27
N ALA A 179 -3.96 -8.31 34.13
CA ALA A 179 -5.29 -7.70 33.89
C ALA A 179 -5.66 -7.55 32.41
N GLY A 180 -4.81 -8.03 31.49
CA GLY A 180 -5.03 -7.96 30.05
C GLY A 180 -4.89 -6.56 29.44
N VAL A 181 -4.32 -5.58 30.16
CA VAL A 181 -4.08 -4.22 29.66
C VAL A 181 -2.63 -3.80 29.99
N PRO A 182 -1.84 -3.31 29.02
CA PRO A 182 -0.52 -2.74 29.28
C PRO A 182 -0.62 -1.39 30.01
N SER A 183 0.41 -1.01 30.79
CA SER A 183 0.39 0.25 31.54
C SER A 183 0.61 1.47 30.65
N CYS A 184 1.31 1.29 29.53
CA CYS A 184 1.73 2.35 28.60
C CYS A 184 2.51 3.49 29.26
N ALA A 185 3.08 3.26 30.45
CA ALA A 185 3.84 4.27 31.16
C ALA A 185 5.15 4.58 30.40
N GLY A 186 5.34 5.85 30.00
CA GLY A 186 6.58 6.34 29.40
C GLY A 186 6.83 5.92 27.95
N VAL A 187 5.86 5.31 27.26
CA VAL A 187 6.01 4.88 25.86
C VAL A 187 6.16 6.05 24.88
N ASP A 188 5.59 7.21 25.22
CA ASP A 188 5.61 8.45 24.43
C ASP A 188 6.95 9.18 24.48
N THR A 189 7.71 8.95 25.54
CA THR A 189 8.99 9.60 25.86
C THR A 189 10.18 8.64 25.81
N ALA A 190 9.94 7.38 25.44
CA ALA A 190 10.97 6.36 25.35
C ALA A 190 12.03 6.69 24.27
N ASP A 191 13.30 6.54 24.64
CA ASP A 191 14.41 6.56 23.68
C ASP A 191 14.45 5.25 22.90
N LEU A 192 13.78 5.24 21.74
CA LEU A 192 13.70 4.06 20.88
C LEU A 192 15.05 3.66 20.27
N ALA A 193 15.97 4.60 20.07
CA ALA A 193 17.31 4.28 19.55
C ALA A 193 18.09 3.41 20.54
N ALA A 194 17.93 3.66 21.85
CA ALA A 194 18.56 2.88 22.91
C ALA A 194 17.76 1.63 23.32
N SER A 195 16.45 1.58 23.03
CA SER A 195 15.55 0.56 23.60
C SER A 195 15.26 -0.63 22.69
N LEU A 196 15.69 -0.59 21.43
CA LEU A 196 15.36 -1.60 20.43
C LEU A 196 16.56 -2.47 20.04
N ASP A 197 16.29 -3.76 19.84
CA ASP A 197 17.09 -4.71 19.07
C ASP A 197 16.63 -4.69 17.60
N ALA A 198 17.35 -5.41 16.72
CA ALA A 198 16.98 -5.53 15.32
C ALA A 198 15.56 -6.10 15.12
N PRO A 199 14.81 -5.67 14.09
CA PRO A 199 13.51 -6.23 13.76
C PRO A 199 13.55 -7.75 13.57
N GLY A 200 12.60 -8.46 14.16
CA GLY A 200 12.51 -9.92 14.10
C GLY A 200 11.45 -10.47 13.14
N GLY A 201 10.67 -9.59 12.51
CA GLY A 201 9.54 -9.94 11.65
C GLY A 201 8.41 -10.57 12.44
N LYS A 202 7.76 -11.59 11.84
CA LYS A 202 6.63 -12.32 12.43
C LYS A 202 5.39 -11.45 12.72
N LEU A 203 5.28 -10.30 12.05
CA LEU A 203 4.06 -9.52 11.99
C LEU A 203 3.18 -10.02 10.85
N TYR A 204 1.87 -10.10 11.06
CA TYR A 204 0.89 -10.18 9.96
C TYR A 204 -0.21 -9.17 10.17
N GLY A 205 -0.98 -8.89 9.12
CA GLY A 205 -2.06 -7.91 9.18
C GLY A 205 -3.22 -8.23 8.25
N SER A 206 -4.38 -7.68 8.58
CA SER A 206 -5.59 -7.77 7.79
C SER A 206 -6.40 -6.49 7.84
N PHE A 207 -7.21 -6.25 6.81
CA PHE A 207 -8.17 -5.17 6.78
C PHE A 207 -9.57 -5.67 6.44
N ALA A 208 -10.59 -4.93 6.86
CA ALA A 208 -11.97 -5.16 6.46
C ALA A 208 -12.67 -3.82 6.21
N LEU A 209 -13.14 -3.62 4.98
CA LEU A 209 -14.06 -2.56 4.60
C LEU A 209 -15.46 -2.97 5.01
N VAL A 210 -16.04 -2.28 5.98
CA VAL A 210 -17.35 -2.59 6.55
C VAL A 210 -18.31 -1.48 6.20
N ASN A 211 -19.36 -1.80 5.46
CA ASN A 211 -20.53 -0.96 5.29
C ASN A 211 -21.63 -1.46 6.23
N ALA A 212 -21.78 -0.78 7.36
CA ALA A 212 -22.77 -1.18 8.37
C ALA A 212 -24.22 -0.97 7.90
N ALA A 213 -24.46 -0.06 6.96
CA ALA A 213 -25.80 0.24 6.45
C ALA A 213 -26.33 -0.87 5.53
N THR A 214 -25.46 -1.49 4.73
CA THR A 214 -25.84 -2.60 3.82
C THR A 214 -25.49 -3.97 4.38
N GLY A 215 -24.74 -4.05 5.49
CA GLY A 215 -24.25 -5.31 6.05
C GLY A 215 -23.10 -5.93 5.26
N ARG A 216 -22.47 -5.17 4.36
CA ARG A 216 -21.39 -5.63 3.49
C ARG A 216 -20.04 -5.56 4.18
N VAL A 217 -19.25 -6.63 4.03
CA VAL A 217 -17.85 -6.68 4.46
C VAL A 217 -16.99 -7.15 3.30
N THR A 218 -15.93 -6.40 2.97
CA THR A 218 -14.88 -6.77 2.01
C THR A 218 -13.55 -6.79 2.75
N SER A 219 -12.88 -7.93 2.86
CA SER A 219 -11.68 -8.07 3.71
C SER A 219 -10.48 -8.61 2.95
N GLY A 220 -9.26 -8.33 3.41
CA GLY A 220 -8.06 -8.90 2.82
C GLY A 220 -6.89 -8.95 3.80
N ALA A 221 -5.81 -9.60 3.39
CA ALA A 221 -4.55 -9.63 4.13
C ALA A 221 -3.59 -8.54 3.64
N ALA A 222 -2.73 -8.06 4.53
CA ALA A 222 -1.62 -7.21 4.14
C ALA A 222 -0.54 -8.03 3.40
N THR A 223 0.12 -7.41 2.43
CA THR A 223 1.31 -8.00 1.80
C THR A 223 2.50 -7.83 2.72
N ALA A 224 3.18 -8.93 3.06
CA ALA A 224 4.29 -8.93 4.00
C ALA A 224 5.65 -8.98 3.27
N ILE A 225 6.54 -8.05 3.62
CA ILE A 225 7.95 -8.08 3.24
C ILE A 225 8.76 -8.53 4.45
N ASP A 226 9.50 -9.62 4.29
CA ASP A 226 10.45 -10.14 5.26
C ASP A 226 11.88 -9.71 4.93
N GLY A 227 12.77 -9.71 5.91
CA GLY A 227 14.18 -9.31 5.74
C GLY A 227 14.38 -7.83 5.38
N PHE A 228 13.42 -6.96 5.72
CA PHE A 228 13.48 -5.52 5.45
C PHE A 228 14.65 -4.82 6.16
N SER A 229 14.91 -5.11 7.43
CA SER A 229 16.01 -4.54 8.20
C SER A 229 16.63 -5.55 9.18
N VAL A 230 17.96 -5.59 9.24
CA VAL A 230 18.76 -6.32 10.24
C VAL A 230 19.32 -5.40 11.32
N VAL A 231 18.92 -4.13 11.32
CA VAL A 231 19.29 -3.13 12.34
C VAL A 231 18.03 -2.41 12.84
N PRO A 232 18.02 -1.93 14.10
CA PRO A 232 16.91 -1.13 14.61
C PRO A 232 16.75 0.17 13.81
N LEU A 233 15.50 0.63 13.69
CA LEU A 233 15.10 1.88 13.03
C LEU A 233 14.56 2.90 14.04
N GLY A 234 14.78 2.68 15.34
CA GLY A 234 14.32 3.55 16.42
C GLY A 234 15.01 4.92 16.49
N ASP A 235 16.12 5.10 15.78
CA ASP A 235 16.81 6.40 15.61
C ASP A 235 16.08 7.33 14.63
N ARG A 236 15.10 6.82 13.89
CA ARG A 236 14.35 7.60 12.90
C ARG A 236 13.17 8.32 13.54
N PRO A 237 13.03 9.64 13.31
CA PRO A 237 11.80 10.36 13.64
C PRO A 237 10.60 9.73 12.94
N LEU A 238 10.74 9.41 11.66
CA LEU A 238 9.78 8.65 10.84
C LEU A 238 10.55 7.63 10.00
N ALA A 239 10.21 6.34 10.15
CA ALA A 239 10.68 5.30 9.26
C ALA A 239 9.86 5.27 7.97
N ASP A 240 10.45 4.78 6.89
CA ASP A 240 9.79 4.60 5.60
C ASP A 240 10.49 3.47 4.80
N LEU A 241 9.94 3.13 3.63
CA LEU A 241 10.43 2.03 2.80
C LEU A 241 11.85 2.23 2.25
N SER A 242 12.41 3.44 2.26
CA SER A 242 13.81 3.69 1.85
C SER A 242 14.83 3.32 2.93
N HIS A 243 14.37 3.10 4.16
CA HIS A 243 15.24 2.81 5.31
C HIS A 243 15.64 1.34 5.46
N GLY A 244 15.15 0.44 4.62
CA GLY A 244 15.44 -0.99 4.73
C GLY A 244 16.94 -1.32 4.61
N ARG A 245 17.45 -2.27 5.40
CA ARG A 245 18.86 -2.63 5.52
C ARG A 245 19.06 -4.13 5.67
N THR A 246 19.65 -4.77 4.68
CA THR A 246 19.85 -6.23 4.63
C THR A 246 21.18 -6.69 5.23
N SER A 247 22.05 -5.75 5.61
CA SER A 247 23.34 -5.97 6.26
C SER A 247 23.57 -4.99 7.40
N ALA A 248 24.25 -5.47 8.44
CA ALA A 248 24.69 -4.66 9.58
C ALA A 248 25.77 -3.64 9.18
N ASN A 249 26.56 -3.93 8.13
CA ASN A 249 27.50 -2.98 7.57
C ASN A 249 26.73 -1.90 6.79
N ALA A 250 26.98 -0.63 7.10
CA ALA A 250 26.25 0.49 6.50
C ALA A 250 26.56 0.70 5.00
N ASN A 251 27.69 0.17 4.54
CA ASN A 251 28.16 0.33 3.16
C ASN A 251 27.74 -0.81 2.24
N ASP A 252 27.20 -1.90 2.79
CA ASP A 252 26.82 -3.05 1.99
C ASP A 252 25.56 -2.74 1.16
N PRO A 253 25.46 -3.28 -0.07
CA PRO A 253 24.25 -3.20 -0.88
C PRO A 253 23.01 -3.77 -0.19
N VAL A 254 21.84 -3.24 -0.57
CA VAL A 254 20.55 -3.77 -0.14
C VAL A 254 20.09 -4.87 -1.09
N GLU A 255 19.87 -6.07 -0.57
CA GLU A 255 19.51 -7.25 -1.36
C GLU A 255 17.99 -7.50 -1.37
N ALA A 256 17.46 -7.81 -2.55
CA ALA A 256 16.08 -8.24 -2.73
C ALA A 256 16.03 -9.57 -3.48
N SER A 257 15.14 -10.44 -3.04
CA SER A 257 14.86 -11.74 -3.64
C SER A 257 13.57 -11.65 -4.44
N VAL A 258 13.69 -11.88 -5.74
CA VAL A 258 12.62 -11.72 -6.73
C VAL A 258 12.24 -13.08 -7.28
N ASP A 259 10.93 -13.36 -7.32
CA ASP A 259 10.38 -14.58 -7.90
C ASP A 259 9.86 -14.29 -9.32
N ALA A 260 10.48 -14.90 -10.33
CA ALA A 260 10.02 -14.83 -11.72
C ALA A 260 9.87 -16.24 -12.30
N ASN A 261 8.68 -16.56 -12.83
CA ASN A 261 8.38 -17.87 -13.42
C ASN A 261 8.69 -19.06 -12.49
N GLY A 262 8.41 -18.90 -11.19
CA GLY A 262 8.67 -19.94 -10.18
C GLY A 262 10.15 -20.13 -9.81
N ARG A 263 11.05 -19.28 -10.31
CA ARG A 263 12.47 -19.24 -9.93
C ARG A 263 12.78 -17.98 -9.15
N ARG A 264 13.50 -18.16 -8.05
CA ARG A 264 13.97 -17.07 -7.19
C ARG A 264 15.39 -16.67 -7.57
N PHE A 265 15.63 -15.38 -7.71
CA PHE A 265 16.97 -14.82 -7.90
C PHE A 265 17.16 -13.56 -7.06
N SER A 266 18.41 -13.20 -6.80
CA SER A 266 18.74 -11.99 -6.05
C SER A 266 19.11 -10.83 -6.97
N VAL A 267 18.70 -9.62 -6.56
CA VAL A 267 19.18 -8.35 -7.08
C VAL A 267 19.73 -7.53 -5.91
N LYS A 268 20.77 -6.73 -6.16
CA LYS A 268 21.36 -5.87 -5.12
C LYS A 268 21.45 -4.44 -5.58
N TYR A 269 21.06 -3.52 -4.71
CA TYR A 269 21.08 -2.08 -4.97
C TYR A 269 22.07 -1.37 -4.06
N PRO A 270 22.75 -0.32 -4.54
CA PRO A 270 23.60 0.49 -3.67
C PRO A 270 22.76 1.16 -2.58
N ARG A 271 23.41 1.55 -1.48
CA ARG A 271 22.74 2.04 -0.26
C ARG A 271 21.85 3.27 -0.48
N ASP A 272 22.25 4.16 -1.37
CA ASP A 272 21.50 5.36 -1.78
C ASP A 272 20.25 5.03 -2.61
N ARG A 273 20.16 3.80 -3.14
CA ARG A 273 19.01 3.25 -3.86
C ARG A 273 18.32 2.11 -3.08
N ALA A 274 18.37 2.14 -1.75
CA ALA A 274 17.75 1.11 -0.91
C ALA A 274 16.25 0.87 -1.19
N ILE A 275 15.52 1.94 -1.57
CA ILE A 275 14.11 1.83 -1.97
C ILE A 275 13.89 0.93 -3.20
N ASP A 276 14.90 0.79 -4.05
CA ASP A 276 14.80 -0.08 -5.22
C ASP A 276 14.75 -1.55 -4.83
N ALA A 277 15.31 -1.95 -3.68
CA ALA A 277 15.17 -3.31 -3.17
C ALA A 277 13.70 -3.63 -2.79
N VAL A 278 13.02 -2.69 -2.13
CA VAL A 278 11.58 -2.81 -1.83
C VAL A 278 10.77 -2.79 -3.13
N SER A 279 11.15 -1.94 -4.08
CA SER A 279 10.45 -1.88 -5.36
C SER A 279 10.64 -3.17 -6.15
N ALA A 280 11.83 -3.78 -6.12
CA ALA A 280 12.16 -5.02 -6.81
C ALA A 280 11.28 -6.19 -6.35
N VAL A 281 11.06 -6.35 -5.03
CA VAL A 281 10.19 -7.42 -4.52
C VAL A 281 8.71 -7.19 -4.90
N LEU A 282 8.32 -5.97 -5.27
CA LEU A 282 6.96 -5.61 -5.70
C LEU A 282 6.82 -5.47 -7.22
N MET A 283 7.90 -5.63 -8.00
CA MET A 283 7.86 -5.38 -9.44
C MET A 283 6.89 -6.29 -10.15
N THR A 284 6.06 -5.69 -11.01
CA THR A 284 5.01 -6.39 -11.76
C THR A 284 4.99 -5.88 -13.21
N ASP A 285 5.27 -6.74 -14.19
CA ASP A 285 5.13 -6.45 -15.64
C ASP A 285 3.67 -6.54 -16.09
N ALA A 286 2.91 -7.48 -15.51
CA ALA A 286 1.48 -7.60 -15.76
C ALA A 286 0.70 -8.12 -14.55
N VAL A 287 -0.55 -7.69 -14.41
CA VAL A 287 -1.51 -8.24 -13.45
C VAL A 287 -2.62 -9.02 -14.14
N HIS A 288 -3.07 -10.08 -13.49
CA HIS A 288 -4.10 -10.98 -14.00
C HIS A 288 -5.14 -11.25 -12.93
N GLY A 289 -6.38 -11.39 -13.38
CA GLY A 289 -7.49 -11.77 -12.53
C GLY A 289 -8.74 -12.02 -13.35
N ASP A 290 -9.75 -12.52 -12.65
CA ASP A 290 -11.07 -12.74 -13.21
C ASP A 290 -11.96 -11.53 -12.93
N PHE A 291 -13.01 -11.39 -13.74
CA PHE A 291 -14.08 -10.45 -13.49
C PHE A 291 -15.43 -11.10 -13.75
N VAL A 292 -16.45 -10.64 -13.02
CA VAL A 292 -17.85 -11.03 -13.22
C VAL A 292 -18.71 -9.77 -13.22
N VAL A 293 -19.56 -9.67 -14.24
CA VAL A 293 -20.50 -8.57 -14.44
C VAL A 293 -21.81 -9.20 -14.88
N ASP A 294 -22.52 -9.80 -13.94
CA ASP A 294 -23.73 -10.58 -14.22
C ASP A 294 -24.95 -9.90 -13.58
N PRO A 295 -25.79 -9.21 -14.37
CA PRO A 295 -26.98 -8.54 -13.85
C PRO A 295 -27.96 -9.49 -13.16
N SER A 296 -28.03 -10.76 -13.59
CA SER A 296 -28.96 -11.74 -13.02
C SER A 296 -28.59 -12.16 -11.59
N ALA A 297 -27.29 -12.13 -11.27
CA ALA A 297 -26.74 -12.40 -9.95
C ALA A 297 -26.42 -11.11 -9.15
N GLY A 298 -26.68 -9.93 -9.73
CA GLY A 298 -26.21 -8.65 -9.20
C GLY A 298 -24.69 -8.62 -9.01
N ALA A 299 -23.95 -9.36 -9.84
CA ALA A 299 -22.51 -9.55 -9.68
C ALA A 299 -21.72 -8.42 -10.32
N LYS A 300 -20.77 -7.83 -9.59
CA LYS A 300 -19.86 -6.78 -10.07
C LYS A 300 -18.46 -7.00 -9.51
N THR A 301 -17.43 -6.80 -10.33
CA THR A 301 -16.03 -6.88 -9.90
C THR A 301 -15.33 -5.52 -10.04
N ASP A 302 -14.52 -5.19 -9.02
CA ASP A 302 -13.52 -4.12 -9.05
C ASP A 302 -12.14 -4.71 -8.73
N TRP A 303 -11.09 -4.15 -9.29
CA TRP A 303 -9.71 -4.41 -8.85
C TRP A 303 -9.14 -3.17 -8.18
N VAL A 304 -8.45 -3.35 -7.05
CA VAL A 304 -7.65 -2.30 -6.41
C VAL A 304 -6.18 -2.53 -6.74
N LEU A 305 -5.52 -1.50 -7.27
CA LEU A 305 -4.10 -1.48 -7.56
C LEU A 305 -3.44 -0.43 -6.67
N ALA A 306 -2.48 -0.82 -5.83
CA ALA A 306 -1.69 0.09 -5.02
C ALA A 306 -0.22 0.03 -5.42
N MET A 307 0.44 1.19 -5.48
CA MET A 307 1.85 1.36 -5.86
C MET A 307 2.62 1.99 -4.69
N PRO A 308 2.98 1.21 -3.64
CA PRO A 308 3.47 1.74 -2.37
C PRO A 308 4.74 2.57 -2.52
N THR A 309 5.62 2.24 -3.47
CA THR A 309 6.90 2.91 -3.64
C THR A 309 6.83 4.10 -4.61
N ARG A 310 5.70 4.36 -5.27
CA ARG A 310 5.56 5.45 -6.26
C ARG A 310 6.10 6.79 -5.77
N ARG A 311 5.75 7.16 -4.54
CA ARG A 311 6.14 8.45 -3.95
C ARG A 311 7.64 8.72 -3.98
N PHE A 312 8.50 7.70 -3.96
CA PHE A 312 9.96 7.89 -3.94
C PHE A 312 10.56 8.22 -5.31
N TYR A 313 9.76 8.09 -6.37
CA TYR A 313 10.21 8.21 -7.77
C TYR A 313 9.59 9.41 -8.49
N VAL A 314 8.56 10.05 -7.93
CA VAL A 314 7.89 11.19 -8.58
C VAL A 314 8.52 12.52 -8.17
N ALA A 315 8.51 13.49 -9.09
CA ALA A 315 9.12 14.80 -8.90
C ALA A 315 8.55 15.54 -7.66
N GLY A 316 9.44 16.07 -6.82
CA GLY A 316 9.08 16.77 -5.57
C GLY A 316 9.19 15.93 -4.29
N ALA A 317 9.53 14.63 -4.40
CA ALA A 317 9.63 13.75 -3.25
C ALA A 317 10.97 13.79 -2.48
N ASN A 318 12.09 14.13 -3.14
CA ASN A 318 13.44 13.90 -2.57
C ASN A 318 14.38 15.12 -2.57
N ASN A 319 13.89 16.36 -2.68
CA ASN A 319 14.76 17.56 -2.84
C ASN A 319 15.72 17.52 -4.07
N ASP A 320 15.66 16.45 -4.88
CA ASP A 320 16.44 16.22 -6.10
C ASP A 320 15.89 17.07 -7.27
N ASN A 321 16.01 18.39 -7.19
CA ASN A 321 15.75 19.33 -8.29
C ASN A 321 14.45 19.11 -9.11
N GLY A 322 13.45 18.38 -8.58
CA GLY A 322 12.20 18.05 -9.26
C GLY A 322 12.27 17.03 -10.40
N VAL A 323 13.25 16.11 -10.45
CA VAL A 323 13.33 15.11 -11.54
C VAL A 323 12.74 13.76 -11.11
N ALA A 324 11.68 13.32 -11.79
CA ALA A 324 11.09 11.99 -11.60
C ALA A 324 12.03 10.88 -12.14
N ARG A 325 12.07 9.73 -11.46
CA ARG A 325 12.96 8.59 -11.74
C ARG A 325 12.15 7.35 -12.12
N GLU A 326 12.74 6.49 -12.94
CA GLU A 326 12.15 5.19 -13.27
C GLU A 326 12.01 4.32 -12.00
N PRO A 327 10.94 3.50 -11.85
CA PRO A 327 9.96 3.12 -12.87
C PRO A 327 8.78 4.09 -13.02
N PHE A 328 8.71 5.17 -12.23
CA PHE A 328 7.62 6.17 -12.28
C PHE A 328 8.06 7.52 -12.87
N ALA A 329 9.08 7.49 -13.75
CA ALA A 329 9.62 8.71 -14.36
C ALA A 329 8.52 9.42 -15.14
N ALA A 330 8.57 10.76 -15.17
CA ALA A 330 7.59 11.58 -15.85
C ALA A 330 7.47 11.21 -17.32
N ARG A 331 6.35 10.59 -17.66
CA ARG A 331 5.81 10.44 -19.01
C ARG A 331 4.61 11.38 -19.06
N ALA A 332 4.90 12.67 -19.18
CA ALA A 332 3.98 13.74 -18.84
C ALA A 332 2.74 13.75 -19.75
N HIS A 333 1.55 13.74 -19.16
CA HIS A 333 0.39 14.34 -19.82
C HIS A 333 0.40 15.85 -19.52
N SER A 334 0.44 16.67 -20.58
CA SER A 334 0.54 18.12 -20.49
C SER A 334 -0.82 18.76 -20.17
N ALA A 335 -1.34 18.55 -18.96
CA ALA A 335 -2.47 19.34 -18.45
C ALA A 335 -2.02 20.10 -17.20
N MET A 336 -2.16 21.42 -17.28
CA MET A 336 -1.52 22.42 -16.43
C MET A 336 -1.89 22.28 -14.95
N TRP A 337 -0.92 22.62 -14.08
CA TRP A 337 -0.97 22.84 -12.62
C TRP A 337 -0.61 21.69 -11.66
N ARG A 338 -0.63 20.41 -12.07
CA ARG A 338 0.06 19.32 -11.34
C ARG A 338 0.78 18.39 -12.30
N ARG A 339 2.11 18.44 -12.37
CA ARG A 339 2.91 17.48 -13.16
C ARG A 339 2.99 16.12 -12.44
N GLN A 340 1.86 15.45 -12.21
CA GLN A 340 1.90 14.08 -11.70
C GLN A 340 2.19 13.10 -12.84
N PRO A 341 3.22 12.25 -12.71
CA PRO A 341 3.55 11.28 -13.74
C PRO A 341 2.56 10.11 -13.72
N CYS A 342 1.98 9.80 -14.88
CA CYS A 342 1.16 8.61 -15.06
C CYS A 342 1.95 7.50 -15.74
N SER A 343 1.59 6.24 -15.45
CA SER A 343 2.19 5.05 -16.05
C SER A 343 1.19 4.38 -16.98
N TYR A 344 1.56 4.21 -18.25
CA TYR A 344 0.66 3.62 -19.25
C TYR A 344 0.51 2.11 -19.07
N TYR A 345 -0.65 1.59 -19.46
CA TYR A 345 -0.92 0.17 -19.50
C TYR A 345 -1.68 -0.23 -20.77
N ASP A 346 -1.67 -1.53 -21.06
CA ASP A 346 -2.57 -2.13 -22.03
C ASP A 346 -3.40 -3.21 -21.35
N ALA A 347 -4.58 -3.50 -21.89
CA ALA A 347 -5.54 -4.42 -21.32
C ALA A 347 -5.95 -5.45 -22.38
N ASP A 348 -5.70 -6.72 -22.08
CA ASP A 348 -6.28 -7.85 -22.81
C ASP A 348 -7.44 -8.40 -21.96
N VAL A 349 -8.66 -8.21 -22.45
CA VAL A 349 -9.89 -8.64 -21.77
C VAL A 349 -10.52 -9.74 -22.61
N ARG A 350 -10.84 -10.86 -21.98
CA ARG A 350 -11.43 -12.03 -22.61
C ARG A 350 -12.70 -12.42 -21.88
N ASP A 351 -13.75 -12.77 -22.62
CA ASP A 351 -14.92 -13.42 -22.03
C ASP A 351 -14.61 -14.86 -21.58
N ARG A 352 -15.62 -15.53 -20.99
CA ARG A 352 -15.48 -16.93 -20.54
C ARG A 352 -15.15 -17.91 -21.68
N ASP A 353 -15.51 -17.59 -22.92
CA ASP A 353 -15.25 -18.39 -24.12
C ASP A 353 -13.96 -17.96 -24.85
N GLN A 354 -13.15 -17.09 -24.21
CA GLN A 354 -11.86 -16.57 -24.70
C GLN A 354 -11.96 -15.61 -25.91
N HIS A 355 -13.13 -15.07 -26.19
CA HIS A 355 -13.27 -14.00 -27.18
C HIS A 355 -12.75 -12.68 -26.62
N ALA A 356 -12.05 -11.91 -27.47
CA ALA A 356 -11.55 -10.60 -27.09
C ALA A 356 -12.70 -9.60 -26.91
N ILE A 357 -12.67 -8.89 -25.78
CA ILE A 357 -13.55 -7.77 -25.47
C ILE A 357 -12.75 -6.48 -25.65
N ALA A 358 -13.33 -5.49 -26.33
CA ALA A 358 -12.65 -4.21 -26.56
C ALA A 358 -12.66 -3.39 -25.26
N PRO A 359 -11.50 -3.11 -24.64
CA PRO A 359 -11.48 -2.39 -23.37
C PRO A 359 -11.81 -0.91 -23.62
N ARG A 360 -12.72 -0.38 -22.80
CA ARG A 360 -13.01 1.05 -22.71
C ARG A 360 -12.11 1.68 -21.66
N THR A 361 -11.91 2.99 -21.76
CA THR A 361 -11.24 3.74 -20.69
C THR A 361 -11.89 5.10 -20.60
N THR A 362 -12.84 5.19 -19.67
CA THR A 362 -13.46 6.45 -19.29
C THR A 362 -13.04 6.74 -17.86
N TYR A 363 -12.23 7.79 -17.65
CA TYR A 363 -12.02 8.31 -16.30
C TYR A 363 -13.33 8.91 -15.81
N LEU A 364 -13.84 8.34 -14.73
CA LEU A 364 -15.05 8.81 -14.10
C LEU A 364 -14.61 9.74 -12.98
N VAL A 365 -14.77 11.05 -13.19
CA VAL A 365 -15.28 12.07 -12.24
C VAL A 365 -14.82 13.47 -12.69
N ARG A 366 -15.75 14.24 -13.26
CA ARG A 366 -15.85 15.68 -12.94
C ARG A 366 -16.62 15.75 -11.63
N PRO A 367 -16.05 16.22 -10.51
CA PRO A 367 -16.85 16.48 -9.33
C PRO A 367 -17.92 17.51 -9.71
N SER A 368 -19.19 17.22 -9.46
CA SER A 368 -20.21 18.27 -9.40
C SER A 368 -19.89 19.09 -8.16
N LEU A 369 -19.20 20.23 -8.34
CA LEU A 369 -19.05 21.21 -7.29
C LEU A 369 -20.44 21.64 -6.78
N PRO A 370 -20.58 22.02 -5.49
CA PRO A 370 -21.77 22.72 -5.02
C PRO A 370 -22.08 23.94 -5.92
N PRO A 371 -23.35 24.38 -6.00
CA PRO A 371 -23.72 25.55 -6.80
C PRO A 371 -22.79 26.72 -6.48
N ARG A 372 -22.20 27.28 -7.53
CA ARG A 372 -21.14 28.30 -7.51
C ARG A 372 -21.36 29.34 -6.40
N PRO A 373 -20.44 29.50 -5.44
CA PRO A 373 -20.16 30.81 -4.88
C PRO A 373 -19.52 31.64 -6.01
N GLU A 374 -20.05 32.83 -6.29
CA GLU A 374 -19.71 33.70 -7.44
C GLU A 374 -18.25 34.23 -7.49
N ALA A 375 -17.27 33.62 -6.82
CA ALA A 375 -15.91 34.17 -6.72
C ALA A 375 -14.79 33.11 -6.75
N VAL A 376 -14.91 32.08 -7.58
CA VAL A 376 -13.77 31.19 -7.86
C VAL A 376 -13.21 31.50 -9.25
N ASP A 377 -11.91 31.81 -9.30
CA ASP A 377 -11.13 32.13 -10.50
C ASP A 377 -11.39 31.09 -11.62
N PRO A 378 -11.78 31.52 -12.83
CA PRO A 378 -11.96 30.63 -13.99
C PRO A 378 -10.68 29.88 -14.41
N ASN A 379 -9.51 30.21 -13.86
CA ASN A 379 -8.24 29.49 -14.06
C ASN A 379 -8.00 28.31 -13.11
N ILE A 380 -8.92 27.99 -12.18
CA ILE A 380 -8.84 26.72 -11.41
C ILE A 380 -9.26 25.57 -12.33
N LEU A 381 -8.31 25.09 -13.12
CA LEU A 381 -8.46 23.92 -13.97
C LEU A 381 -8.32 22.63 -13.15
N PHE A 382 -9.25 21.71 -13.40
CA PHE A 382 -9.38 20.37 -12.83
C PHE A 382 -8.07 19.58 -12.86
N GLU A 383 -7.94 18.61 -11.92
CA GLU A 383 -6.82 17.67 -11.90
C GLU A 383 -6.56 17.06 -13.29
N PRO A 384 -5.28 16.90 -13.69
CA PRO A 384 -4.90 16.52 -15.04
C PRO A 384 -5.22 15.06 -15.28
N TYR A 385 -6.43 14.78 -15.74
CA TYR A 385 -6.76 13.49 -16.33
C TYR A 385 -6.08 13.37 -17.69
N PRO A 386 -5.60 12.17 -18.07
CA PRO A 386 -5.07 11.97 -19.40
C PRO A 386 -6.19 12.16 -20.44
N ALA A 387 -5.81 12.37 -21.71
CA ALA A 387 -6.77 12.57 -22.78
C ALA A 387 -7.79 11.42 -22.84
N ARG A 388 -9.02 11.69 -23.27
CA ARG A 388 -10.05 10.65 -23.43
C ARG A 388 -9.49 9.51 -24.29
N GLY A 389 -9.59 8.27 -23.79
CA GLY A 389 -9.10 7.06 -24.45
C GLY A 389 -7.67 6.64 -24.08
N THR A 390 -6.95 7.43 -23.28
CA THR A 390 -5.61 7.09 -22.82
C THR A 390 -5.66 6.17 -21.59
N ARG A 391 -4.99 5.02 -21.65
CA ARG A 391 -4.89 4.02 -20.57
C ARG A 391 -3.68 4.30 -19.68
N ALA A 392 -3.89 4.94 -18.53
CA ALA A 392 -2.81 5.25 -17.60
C ALA A 392 -3.19 5.06 -16.13
N LEU A 393 -2.19 4.91 -15.27
CA LEU A 393 -2.32 4.87 -13.82
C LEU A 393 -1.58 6.09 -13.26
N CYS A 394 -2.31 7.00 -12.63
CA CYS A 394 -1.79 8.32 -12.23
C CYS A 394 -1.65 8.47 -10.72
N ASN A 395 -2.36 7.65 -9.95
CA ASN A 395 -2.42 7.74 -8.50
C ASN A 395 -1.57 6.66 -7.82
N ALA A 396 -1.28 6.81 -6.53
CA ALA A 396 -0.65 5.77 -5.72
C ALA A 396 -1.60 4.57 -5.47
N VAL A 397 -2.91 4.80 -5.51
CA VAL A 397 -3.96 3.78 -5.45
C VAL A 397 -4.97 4.07 -6.56
N GLU A 398 -5.36 3.05 -7.31
CA GLU A 398 -6.30 3.11 -8.42
C GLU A 398 -7.33 1.98 -8.31
N VAL A 399 -8.56 2.23 -8.74
CA VAL A 399 -9.60 1.20 -8.85
C VAL A 399 -10.00 0.99 -10.30
N VAL A 400 -9.93 -0.25 -10.75
CA VAL A 400 -10.37 -0.71 -12.07
C VAL A 400 -11.77 -1.31 -11.91
N ALA A 401 -12.79 -0.66 -12.46
CA ALA A 401 -14.15 -1.17 -12.43
C ALA A 401 -14.50 -1.91 -13.73
N PHE A 402 -15.18 -3.05 -13.59
CA PHE A 402 -15.66 -3.86 -14.72
C PHE A 402 -17.16 -3.67 -15.00
N SER A 403 -17.87 -2.86 -14.23
CA SER A 403 -19.30 -2.58 -14.42
C SER A 403 -19.56 -1.10 -14.64
N ARG A 404 -20.63 -0.75 -15.37
CA ARG A 404 -21.04 0.64 -15.55
C ARG A 404 -21.39 1.32 -14.23
N TYR A 405 -21.10 2.61 -14.20
CA TYR A 405 -21.50 3.53 -13.14
C TYR A 405 -22.98 3.94 -13.29
N HIS A 406 -23.87 3.27 -12.59
CA HIS A 406 -25.22 3.75 -12.28
C HIS A 406 -25.52 3.30 -10.83
N ASP A 407 -26.11 4.19 -10.00
CA ASP A 407 -26.75 3.90 -8.68
C ASP A 407 -26.15 4.49 -7.38
N VAL A 408 -25.21 5.45 -7.40
CA VAL A 408 -24.85 6.20 -6.16
C VAL A 408 -25.27 7.67 -6.22
N PRO A 409 -26.14 8.15 -5.30
CA PRO A 409 -26.57 9.56 -5.24
C PRO A 409 -25.43 10.57 -5.01
N ASP A 410 -25.06 11.23 -6.09
CA ASP A 410 -24.71 12.65 -6.31
C ASP A 410 -23.75 13.48 -5.43
N THR A 411 -23.15 13.00 -4.33
CA THR A 411 -22.12 13.86 -3.66
C THR A 411 -20.68 13.38 -3.75
N TYR A 412 -20.38 12.07 -3.75
CA TYR A 412 -19.01 11.58 -3.97
C TYR A 412 -19.03 10.19 -4.61
N ARG A 413 -18.66 10.14 -5.89
CA ARG A 413 -18.94 9.06 -6.85
C ARG A 413 -17.78 8.04 -6.86
N GLY A 414 -18.02 6.80 -6.43
CA GLY A 414 -17.11 5.65 -6.57
C GLY A 414 -17.82 4.42 -7.12
N SER A 415 -17.11 3.30 -7.31
CA SER A 415 -17.73 2.07 -7.81
C SER A 415 -18.68 1.46 -6.77
N ALA A 416 -19.63 0.65 -7.24
CA ALA A 416 -20.56 -0.08 -6.40
C ALA A 416 -19.85 -1.08 -5.47
N VAL A 417 -18.68 -1.62 -5.87
CA VAL A 417 -17.92 -2.57 -5.05
C VAL A 417 -16.97 -1.83 -4.11
N ILE A 418 -16.06 -1.00 -4.65
CA ILE A 418 -15.10 -0.20 -3.89
C ILE A 418 -15.46 1.29 -3.99
N PRO A 419 -15.92 1.93 -2.89
CA PRO A 419 -16.27 3.35 -2.87
C PRO A 419 -15.01 4.22 -2.84
N TYR A 420 -14.39 4.38 -4.01
CA TYR A 420 -13.19 5.17 -4.23
C TYR A 420 -13.41 6.20 -5.33
N LYS A 421 -12.83 7.40 -5.19
CA LYS A 421 -13.04 8.48 -6.16
C LYS A 421 -12.23 8.33 -7.46
N TRP A 422 -11.09 7.62 -7.43
CA TRP A 422 -10.28 7.39 -8.63
C TRP A 422 -10.58 6.01 -9.19
N VAL A 423 -11.72 5.95 -9.90
CA VAL A 423 -12.19 4.74 -10.57
C VAL A 423 -12.16 4.99 -12.07
N PHE A 424 -11.66 4.02 -12.82
CA PHE A 424 -11.86 3.99 -14.26
C PHE A 424 -12.60 2.72 -14.67
N GLU A 425 -13.52 2.89 -15.61
CA GLU A 425 -14.29 1.80 -16.20
C GLU A 425 -13.48 1.16 -17.33
N LEU A 426 -13.18 -0.13 -17.18
CA LEU A 426 -12.42 -0.90 -18.17
C LEU A 426 -13.32 -1.57 -19.21
N ILE A 427 -14.49 -2.03 -18.79
CA ILE A 427 -15.53 -2.59 -19.68
C ILE A 427 -16.92 -2.12 -19.22
N ASP A 428 -17.87 -2.29 -20.11
CA ASP A 428 -19.25 -1.84 -19.97
C ASP A 428 -20.18 -3.05 -19.80
N GLU A 429 -21.12 -3.01 -18.85
CA GLU A 429 -22.13 -4.06 -18.59
C GLU A 429 -23.06 -4.38 -19.78
N ARG A 430 -23.10 -3.51 -20.80
CA ARG A 430 -23.84 -3.73 -22.05
C ARG A 430 -23.06 -4.59 -23.05
N GLU A 431 -21.77 -4.78 -22.83
CA GLU A 431 -21.00 -5.74 -23.60
C GLU A 431 -21.42 -7.14 -23.14
N THR A 432 -21.62 -8.07 -24.09
CA THR A 432 -22.34 -9.33 -23.89
C THR A 432 -21.67 -10.31 -22.92
N ALA A 433 -20.52 -9.97 -22.36
CA ALA A 433 -19.76 -10.83 -21.47
C ALA A 433 -20.20 -10.63 -20.01
N THR A 434 -20.80 -11.66 -19.43
CA THR A 434 -21.15 -11.67 -18.00
C THR A 434 -19.96 -11.94 -17.07
N GLY A 435 -18.77 -12.12 -17.64
CA GLY A 435 -17.52 -12.35 -16.93
C GLY A 435 -16.42 -12.87 -17.85
N GLY A 436 -15.24 -13.07 -17.28
CA GLY A 436 -14.08 -13.58 -18.00
C GLY A 436 -12.77 -13.25 -17.30
N THR A 437 -11.68 -13.17 -18.06
CA THR A 437 -10.33 -12.94 -17.57
C THR A 437 -9.79 -11.62 -18.09
N THR A 438 -8.98 -10.92 -17.30
CA THR A 438 -8.26 -9.73 -17.74
C THR A 438 -6.77 -9.85 -17.45
N ARG A 439 -5.95 -9.32 -18.37
CA ARG A 439 -4.52 -9.10 -18.18
C ARG A 439 -4.20 -7.64 -18.44
N LEU A 440 -3.69 -6.94 -17.43
CA LEU A 440 -3.20 -5.57 -17.59
C LEU A 440 -1.67 -5.59 -17.65
N ARG A 441 -1.10 -5.22 -18.80
CA ARG A 441 0.34 -5.06 -18.97
C ARG A 441 0.75 -3.65 -18.58
N LEU A 442 1.66 -3.53 -17.62
CA LEU A 442 2.00 -2.27 -16.96
C LEU A 442 3.27 -1.64 -17.54
N GLY A 443 3.44 -0.33 -17.30
CA GLY A 443 4.68 0.37 -17.63
C GLY A 443 4.97 0.44 -19.12
N LEU A 444 3.95 0.68 -19.95
CA LEU A 444 4.14 0.79 -21.40
C LEU A 444 4.77 2.13 -21.80
N PRO A 445 5.42 2.18 -22.98
CA PRO A 445 5.78 3.44 -23.63
C PRO A 445 4.56 4.35 -23.78
N ASP A 446 4.80 5.66 -23.79
CA ASP A 446 3.79 6.66 -24.09
C ASP A 446 3.29 6.45 -25.53
N PRO A 447 1.97 6.30 -25.77
CA PRO A 447 1.43 6.14 -27.12
C PRO A 447 1.54 7.41 -27.96
N THR A 448 1.75 8.58 -27.34
CA THR A 448 1.86 9.89 -27.98
C THR A 448 3.10 10.63 -27.49
N PRO A 449 4.31 10.11 -27.74
CA PRO A 449 5.53 10.67 -27.20
C PRO A 449 5.75 12.09 -27.74
N SER A 450 6.04 13.04 -26.85
CA SER A 450 6.56 14.35 -27.22
C SER A 450 8.05 14.42 -26.84
N GLY A 451 8.94 14.52 -27.83
CA GLY A 451 10.38 14.49 -27.62
C GLY A 451 10.96 13.07 -27.38
N THR A 452 12.04 12.96 -26.61
CA THR A 452 12.70 11.68 -26.29
C THR A 452 12.09 10.96 -25.09
N SER A 453 11.27 11.64 -24.29
CA SER A 453 10.53 11.05 -23.17
C SER A 453 9.39 10.16 -23.65
N GLY A 454 9.26 8.96 -23.07
CA GLY A 454 8.12 8.06 -23.30
C GLY A 454 8.31 7.00 -24.39
N THR A 455 9.50 6.87 -25.00
CA THR A 455 9.73 5.86 -26.06
C THR A 455 10.07 4.46 -25.54
N THR A 456 10.43 4.30 -24.26
CA THR A 456 10.81 3.02 -23.65
C THR A 456 9.79 2.57 -22.61
N PRO A 457 9.63 1.26 -22.34
CA PRO A 457 8.84 0.76 -21.20
C PRO A 457 9.39 1.24 -19.84
N ALA A 458 8.57 1.18 -18.79
CA ALA A 458 8.99 1.46 -17.42
C ALA A 458 9.86 0.32 -16.91
N VAL A 459 10.98 0.68 -16.27
CA VAL A 459 11.94 -0.30 -15.75
C VAL A 459 12.48 0.15 -14.41
N LEU A 460 12.53 -0.73 -13.42
CA LEU A 460 13.40 -0.51 -12.27
C LEU A 460 14.85 -0.78 -12.72
N PRO A 461 15.73 0.24 -12.79
CA PRO A 461 17.07 0.07 -13.35
C PRO A 461 17.90 -0.95 -12.56
N ALA A 462 18.80 -1.68 -13.22
CA ALA A 462 19.69 -2.61 -12.56
C ALA A 462 20.50 -1.94 -11.43
N GLY A 463 20.76 -2.70 -10.38
CA GLY A 463 21.60 -2.27 -9.26
C GLY A 463 23.07 -2.62 -9.48
N VAL A 464 23.77 -2.96 -8.39
CA VAL A 464 25.15 -3.46 -8.43
C VAL A 464 25.21 -4.95 -8.81
N GLU A 465 24.11 -5.68 -8.63
CA GLU A 465 23.97 -7.09 -9.00
C GLU A 465 22.56 -7.39 -9.51
N GLY A 466 22.45 -8.23 -10.53
CA GLY A 466 21.18 -8.66 -11.13
C GLY A 466 20.68 -7.76 -12.27
N PRO A 467 19.62 -8.21 -13.00
CA PRO A 467 19.07 -7.48 -14.14
C PRO A 467 18.22 -6.28 -13.72
N ALA A 468 17.85 -5.44 -14.69
CA ALA A 468 16.74 -4.50 -14.50
C ALA A 468 15.41 -5.28 -14.52
N LEU A 469 14.36 -4.71 -13.91
CA LEU A 469 13.04 -5.32 -13.85
C LEU A 469 12.04 -4.44 -14.59
N ARG A 470 11.13 -5.02 -15.36
CA ARG A 470 10.15 -4.29 -16.17
C ARG A 470 8.81 -4.18 -15.44
N GLY A 471 8.10 -3.06 -15.67
CA GLY A 471 6.75 -2.84 -15.17
C GLY A 471 6.71 -1.81 -14.04
N LEU A 472 5.81 -2.01 -13.08
CA LEU A 472 5.61 -1.11 -11.95
C LEU A 472 5.62 -1.89 -10.62
N PRO A 473 6.22 -1.34 -9.55
CA PRO A 473 6.08 -1.88 -8.19
C PRO A 473 4.64 -1.73 -7.70
N MET A 474 3.93 -2.85 -7.50
CA MET A 474 2.54 -2.79 -7.05
C MET A 474 2.07 -4.02 -6.27
N ILE A 475 0.97 -3.85 -5.54
CA ILE A 475 0.17 -4.89 -4.90
C ILE A 475 -1.30 -4.65 -5.22
N GLY A 476 -2.15 -5.67 -5.14
CA GLY A 476 -3.56 -5.46 -5.42
C GLY A 476 -4.43 -6.70 -5.18
N PHE A 477 -5.74 -6.46 -5.19
CA PHE A 477 -6.75 -7.51 -5.05
C PHE A 477 -7.96 -7.21 -5.92
N ALA A 478 -8.63 -8.26 -6.38
CA ALA A 478 -9.96 -8.19 -6.96
C ALA A 478 -11.00 -8.32 -5.83
N ALA A 479 -12.06 -7.52 -5.88
CA ALA A 479 -13.24 -7.63 -5.05
C ALA A 479 -14.45 -7.87 -5.95
N THR A 480 -15.23 -8.91 -5.65
CA THR A 480 -16.47 -9.21 -6.37
C THR A 480 -17.64 -9.13 -5.40
N LEU A 481 -18.61 -8.27 -5.70
CA LEU A 481 -19.88 -8.14 -4.99
C LEU A 481 -20.93 -8.97 -5.71
N TYR A 482 -21.77 -9.67 -4.95
CA TYR A 482 -23.01 -10.29 -5.42
C TYR A 482 -24.18 -9.71 -4.62
N VAL A 483 -25.23 -9.29 -5.32
CA VAL A 483 -26.44 -8.72 -4.70
C VAL A 483 -27.64 -9.57 -5.07
N ASN A 484 -28.23 -10.23 -4.07
CA ASN A 484 -29.47 -10.97 -4.23
C ASN A 484 -30.64 -10.13 -3.71
N THR A 485 -31.46 -9.63 -4.63
CA THR A 485 -32.67 -8.86 -4.33
C THR A 485 -33.93 -9.71 -4.19
N ASN A 486 -33.83 -11.03 -4.39
CA ASN A 486 -34.94 -11.99 -4.32
C ASN A 486 -35.00 -12.73 -2.98
N GLY A 487 -34.57 -12.08 -1.89
CA GLY A 487 -34.59 -12.69 -0.56
C GLY A 487 -36.01 -12.90 -0.01
N PRO A 488 -36.19 -13.81 0.97
CA PRO A 488 -37.46 -13.98 1.66
C PRO A 488 -37.98 -12.64 2.20
N ASN A 489 -39.28 -12.38 2.05
CA ASN A 489 -39.94 -11.15 2.50
C ASN A 489 -39.38 -9.85 1.90
N GLY A 490 -38.72 -9.91 0.73
CA GLY A 490 -38.15 -8.74 0.07
C GLY A 490 -36.82 -8.27 0.67
N ALA A 491 -36.15 -9.11 1.45
CA ALA A 491 -34.81 -8.83 1.95
C ALA A 491 -33.77 -8.82 0.82
N THR A 492 -32.80 -7.91 0.91
CA THR A 492 -31.61 -7.89 0.05
C THR A 492 -30.44 -8.51 0.80
N PHE A 493 -29.68 -9.38 0.13
CA PHE A 493 -28.44 -9.94 0.66
C PHE A 493 -27.25 -9.55 -0.21
N GLU A 494 -26.20 -9.04 0.44
CA GLU A 494 -24.93 -8.68 -0.21
C GLU A 494 -23.83 -9.63 0.24
N TYR A 495 -23.09 -10.19 -0.73
CA TYR A 495 -21.95 -11.07 -0.48
C TYR A 495 -20.73 -10.49 -1.18
N THR A 496 -19.55 -10.57 -0.54
CA THR A 496 -18.31 -10.18 -1.21
C THR A 496 -17.30 -11.32 -1.19
N SER A 497 -16.52 -11.41 -2.26
CA SER A 497 -15.33 -12.22 -2.34
C SER A 497 -14.14 -11.32 -2.69
N THR A 498 -12.97 -11.68 -2.19
CA THR A 498 -11.72 -10.96 -2.44
C THR A 498 -10.60 -11.92 -2.75
N GLU A 499 -9.84 -11.64 -3.79
CA GLU A 499 -8.72 -12.49 -4.21
C GLU A 499 -7.49 -11.61 -4.53
N PRO A 500 -6.27 -11.98 -4.08
CA PRO A 500 -5.06 -11.30 -4.52
C PRO A 500 -4.93 -11.36 -6.05
N LEU A 501 -4.52 -10.26 -6.67
CA LEU A 501 -4.20 -10.27 -8.10
C LEU A 501 -2.94 -11.09 -8.34
N ARG A 502 -2.93 -11.82 -9.45
CA ARG A 502 -1.76 -12.59 -9.88
C ARG A 502 -0.83 -11.65 -10.64
N THR A 503 0.48 -11.76 -10.39
CA THR A 503 1.49 -10.88 -11.00
C THR A 503 2.45 -11.69 -11.87
N GLU A 504 2.89 -11.08 -12.96
CA GLU A 504 4.00 -11.55 -13.78
C GLU A 504 5.21 -10.64 -13.58
N VAL A 505 6.40 -11.24 -13.46
CA VAL A 505 7.67 -10.52 -13.35
C VAL A 505 8.49 -10.75 -14.61
N ALA A 506 9.04 -9.68 -15.18
CA ALA A 506 9.90 -9.75 -16.34
C ALA A 506 11.23 -9.01 -16.10
N CYS A 507 12.32 -9.63 -16.52
CA CYS A 507 13.64 -9.01 -16.52
C CYS A 507 13.86 -8.23 -17.81
N ALA A 508 14.64 -7.15 -17.72
CA ALA A 508 14.98 -6.30 -18.84
C ALA A 508 16.42 -5.78 -18.76
N THR A 509 16.89 -5.21 -19.86
CA THR A 509 18.01 -4.28 -19.85
C THR A 509 17.56 -2.92 -19.32
N ASN A 510 18.50 -2.05 -18.92
CA ASN A 510 18.17 -0.66 -18.55
C ASN A 510 17.50 0.14 -19.68
N ALA A 511 17.62 -0.31 -20.93
CA ALA A 511 16.93 0.28 -22.09
C ALA A 511 15.50 -0.24 -22.29
N GLY A 512 15.01 -1.15 -21.44
CA GLY A 512 13.66 -1.70 -21.51
C GLY A 512 13.50 -2.91 -22.43
N ALA A 513 14.57 -3.47 -22.98
CA ALA A 513 14.51 -4.70 -23.77
C ALA A 513 14.36 -5.91 -22.85
N THR A 514 13.33 -6.73 -23.07
CA THR A 514 13.10 -7.95 -22.28
C THR A 514 14.23 -8.96 -22.45
N ILE A 515 14.68 -9.55 -21.34
CA ILE A 515 15.70 -10.60 -21.28
C ILE A 515 15.22 -11.76 -20.41
N ALA A 516 15.88 -12.92 -20.50
CA ALA A 516 15.62 -14.03 -19.58
C ALA A 516 16.03 -13.64 -18.16
N CYS A 517 15.20 -13.99 -17.18
CA CYS A 517 15.60 -13.92 -15.78
C CYS A 517 16.57 -15.06 -15.43
N PRO A 518 17.51 -14.86 -14.49
CA PRO A 518 18.50 -15.86 -14.07
C PRO A 518 17.95 -17.23 -13.58
#